data_AF-A0A526RAS4-F1
#
_entry.id   AF-A0A526RAS4-F1
#
_cell.length_a   1.000
_cell.length_b   1.000
_cell.length_c   1.000
_cell.angle_alpha   90.00
_cell.angle_beta   90.00
_cell.angle_gamma   90.00
#
_symmetry.space_group_name_H-M   'P 1'
#
loop_
_entity.id
_entity.type
_entity.pdbx_description
1 polymer ?
#
loop_
_entity_poly.entity_id
_entity_poly.type
_entity_poly.pdbx_seq_one_letter_code
_entity_poly.pdbx_strand_id
1 'polypeptide(L)'
;AWTDWAGRRHETIKGRPVSMHAMRGISAHSNGFHTCRAIHLLQVLLGTVDVPGGFRFKPPYPRCAPPGPKPAGKHVRPMTPLEGMPLGFVCGPDDLLVDEAGTPTRIDKAYSWEAPLAAHGLMHSVIRNAWAGDPYRIDTLMMYMSNMAWNSSMNTVETIAMLTDKDASGAYKIPFIIYSDAYYSETVPFADLVLPDTTYLERHDCISLLDRPISHADGPGDAIRYPVVEPDRDVRPFQSVLIELGARLALPGFVTDEGTAKYRDYADYIVNHERMPGIGPLAGWRGKDGGSTGRGEPNPDQLQRYIDNGGFWHQDFSTDQRYYKMGNRSYLDFAVQM
;
A
#
# COMPACT_ATOMS: atom_id res chain seq x y z
N ALA A 1 -5.56 -0.14 35.55
CA ALA A 1 -6.71 0.72 35.28
C ALA A 1 -6.58 1.36 33.91
N TRP A 2 -7.70 1.70 33.27
CA TRP A 2 -7.78 2.45 32.02
C TRP A 2 -8.97 3.42 32.08
N THR A 3 -8.99 4.43 31.21
CA THR A 3 -10.07 5.40 31.12
C THR A 3 -10.72 5.31 29.75
N ASP A 4 -12.04 5.19 29.71
CA ASP A 4 -12.74 5.17 28.44
C ASP A 4 -12.92 6.56 27.84
N TRP A 5 -13.35 6.61 26.58
CA TRP A 5 -13.59 7.84 25.82
C TRP A 5 -14.62 8.78 26.48
N ALA A 6 -15.47 8.27 27.37
CA ALA A 6 -16.45 9.04 28.14
C ALA A 6 -15.90 9.54 29.50
N GLY A 7 -14.62 9.30 29.79
CA GLY A 7 -13.96 9.72 31.02
C GLY A 7 -14.20 8.80 32.22
N ARG A 8 -14.83 7.63 32.04
CA ARG A 8 -15.05 6.67 33.14
C ARG A 8 -13.79 5.84 33.35
N ARG A 9 -13.37 5.74 34.60
CA ARG A 9 -12.23 4.91 35.01
C ARG A 9 -12.66 3.47 35.26
N HIS A 10 -11.90 2.53 34.72
CA HIS A 10 -12.09 1.10 34.86
C HIS A 10 -10.84 0.48 35.47
N GLU A 11 -10.98 -0.25 36.58
CA GLU A 11 -9.81 -0.81 37.28
C GLU A 11 -9.19 -2.00 36.54
N THR A 12 -10.00 -2.78 35.81
CA THR A 12 -9.58 -4.01 35.13
C THR A 12 -9.95 -4.01 33.64
N ILE A 13 -9.31 -4.91 32.90
CA ILE A 13 -9.60 -5.22 31.50
C ILE A 13 -9.99 -6.69 31.44
N LYS A 14 -11.16 -6.99 30.88
CA LYS A 14 -11.66 -8.36 30.78
C LYS A 14 -11.11 -9.02 29.51
N GLY A 15 -10.29 -10.05 29.68
CA GLY A 15 -9.81 -10.88 28.59
C GLY A 15 -10.89 -11.82 28.03
N ARG A 16 -10.72 -12.20 26.77
CA ARG A 16 -11.45 -13.30 26.13
C ARG A 16 -10.46 -14.06 25.22
N PRO A 17 -9.87 -15.16 25.71
CA PRO A 17 -8.69 -15.78 25.09
C PRO A 17 -9.05 -16.66 23.88
N VAL A 18 -9.70 -16.07 22.89
CA VAL A 18 -10.02 -16.69 21.60
C VAL A 18 -9.71 -15.68 20.51
N SER A 19 -8.73 -15.98 19.66
CA SER A 19 -8.39 -15.18 18.48
C SER A 19 -8.62 -16.00 17.22
N MET A 20 -9.09 -15.34 16.16
CA MET A 20 -9.25 -15.93 14.84
C MET A 20 -8.50 -15.04 13.84
N HIS A 21 -7.91 -15.65 12.82
CA HIS A 21 -7.18 -14.91 11.79
C HIS A 21 -7.64 -15.38 10.42
N ALA A 22 -8.33 -14.50 9.70
CA ALA A 22 -8.71 -14.74 8.31
C ALA A 22 -7.64 -14.14 7.38
N MET A 23 -7.10 -14.96 6.48
CA MET A 23 -6.04 -14.55 5.55
C MET A 23 -6.17 -15.32 4.22
N ARG A 24 -5.04 -15.54 3.52
CA ARG A 24 -4.95 -16.01 2.14
C ARG A 24 -5.72 -17.29 1.84
N GLY A 25 -5.71 -18.26 2.75
CA GLY A 25 -6.39 -19.54 2.53
C GLY A 25 -7.89 -19.37 2.31
N ILE A 26 -8.54 -18.54 3.14
CA ILE A 26 -9.98 -18.30 3.03
C ILE A 26 -10.31 -17.47 1.79
N SER A 27 -9.48 -16.47 1.45
CA SER A 27 -9.70 -15.64 0.27
C SER A 27 -9.53 -16.38 -1.06
N ALA A 28 -8.93 -17.58 -1.06
CA ALA A 28 -8.73 -18.38 -2.27
C ALA A 28 -9.97 -19.20 -2.70
N HIS A 29 -11.11 -19.02 -2.02
CA HIS A 29 -12.36 -19.71 -2.34
C HIS A 29 -13.41 -18.75 -2.89
N SER A 30 -14.31 -19.25 -3.73
CA SER A 30 -15.44 -18.47 -4.29
C SER A 30 -16.31 -17.80 -3.22
N ASN A 31 -16.50 -18.46 -2.07
CA ASN A 31 -17.22 -17.93 -0.91
C ASN A 31 -16.30 -17.29 0.14
N GLY A 32 -15.06 -16.97 -0.22
CA GLY A 32 -14.03 -16.45 0.69
C GLY A 32 -14.43 -15.15 1.37
N PHE A 33 -15.12 -14.26 0.65
CA PHE A 33 -15.65 -13.01 1.21
C PHE A 33 -16.63 -13.27 2.36
N HIS A 34 -17.64 -14.12 2.14
CA HIS A 34 -18.64 -14.44 3.16
C HIS A 34 -18.05 -15.21 4.34
N THR A 35 -17.08 -16.08 4.08
CA THR A 35 -16.37 -16.83 5.12
C THR A 35 -15.55 -15.91 6.02
N CYS A 36 -14.78 -15.00 5.43
CA CYS A 36 -14.03 -13.97 6.17
C CYS A 36 -14.97 -13.08 6.99
N ARG A 37 -16.09 -12.63 6.39
CA ARG A 37 -17.13 -11.87 7.09
C ARG A 37 -17.71 -12.64 8.28
N ALA A 38 -18.01 -13.93 8.13
CA ALA A 38 -18.55 -14.77 9.20
C ALA A 38 -17.57 -14.91 10.38
N ILE A 39 -16.27 -15.10 10.09
CA ILE A 39 -15.23 -15.14 11.13
C ILE A 39 -15.21 -13.84 11.93
N HIS A 40 -15.18 -12.69 11.25
CA HIS A 40 -15.13 -11.41 11.95
C HIS A 40 -16.42 -11.10 12.73
N LEU A 41 -17.60 -11.49 12.21
CA LEU A 41 -18.86 -11.40 12.96
C LEU A 41 -18.82 -12.28 14.23
N LEU A 42 -18.28 -13.49 14.14
CA LEU A 42 -18.13 -14.38 15.29
C LEU A 42 -17.21 -13.77 16.36
N GLN A 43 -16.09 -13.15 15.97
CA GLN A 43 -15.21 -12.43 16.91
C GLN A 43 -15.95 -11.29 17.64
N VAL A 44 -16.80 -10.55 16.93
CA VAL A 44 -17.60 -9.46 17.52
C VAL A 44 -18.63 -10.02 18.49
N LEU A 45 -19.35 -11.10 18.13
CA LEU A 45 -20.34 -11.75 18.99
C LEU A 45 -19.73 -12.34 20.26
N LEU A 46 -18.55 -12.96 20.14
CA LEU A 46 -17.78 -13.45 21.28
C LEU A 46 -17.18 -12.29 22.09
N GLY A 47 -17.10 -11.08 21.53
CA GLY A 47 -16.50 -9.90 22.13
C GLY A 47 -14.99 -10.05 22.35
N THR A 48 -14.32 -10.74 21.42
CA THR A 48 -12.88 -11.04 21.47
C THR A 48 -12.03 -10.02 20.69
N VAL A 49 -12.62 -8.91 20.26
CA VAL A 49 -11.93 -7.83 19.55
C VAL A 49 -11.23 -6.92 20.56
N ASP A 50 -9.93 -6.76 20.35
CA ASP A 50 -8.97 -5.91 21.07
C ASP A 50 -8.97 -6.07 22.60
N VAL A 51 -9.04 -7.33 23.05
CA VAL A 51 -8.96 -7.75 24.46
C VAL A 51 -7.76 -8.66 24.73
N PRO A 52 -7.33 -8.82 25.99
CA PRO A 52 -6.31 -9.81 26.35
C PRO A 52 -6.67 -11.21 25.84
N GLY A 53 -5.76 -11.81 25.07
CA GLY A 53 -5.91 -13.13 24.44
C GLY A 53 -6.82 -13.18 23.19
N GLY A 54 -7.39 -12.04 22.77
CA GLY A 54 -8.26 -11.93 21.60
C GLY A 54 -7.55 -11.40 20.35
N PHE A 55 -8.33 -11.08 19.33
CA PHE A 55 -7.87 -10.46 18.08
C PHE A 55 -7.51 -8.99 18.32
N ARG A 56 -6.27 -8.56 18.08
CA ARG A 56 -5.82 -7.17 18.31
C ARG A 56 -5.91 -6.30 17.06
N PHE A 57 -6.22 -5.02 17.21
CA PHE A 57 -6.03 -4.06 16.13
C PHE A 57 -4.54 -3.81 15.88
N LYS A 58 -4.20 -3.57 14.61
CA LYS A 58 -2.84 -3.16 14.21
C LYS A 58 -2.64 -1.67 14.56
N PRO A 59 -1.63 -1.27 15.33
CA PRO A 59 -1.38 0.15 15.60
C PRO A 59 -1.11 0.98 14.32
N PRO A 60 -1.46 2.29 14.27
CA PRO A 60 -2.14 3.10 15.30
C PRO A 60 -3.69 3.06 15.22
N TYR A 61 -4.31 1.94 14.78
CA TYR A 61 -5.78 1.80 14.65
C TYR A 61 -6.51 1.78 16.01
N PRO A 62 -7.73 2.31 16.14
CA PRO A 62 -8.81 2.16 15.18
C PRO A 62 -8.88 3.31 14.19
N ARG A 63 -9.08 2.96 12.91
CA ARG A 63 -9.58 3.92 11.93
C ARG A 63 -11.02 4.30 12.27
N CYS A 64 -11.44 5.46 11.80
CA CYS A 64 -12.85 5.83 11.77
C CYS A 64 -13.71 4.72 11.12
N ALA A 65 -14.98 4.66 11.50
CA ALA A 65 -15.99 3.84 10.84
C ALA A 65 -17.04 4.79 10.20
N PRO A 66 -17.24 4.77 8.87
CA PRO A 66 -16.55 3.93 7.89
C PRO A 66 -15.06 4.30 7.73
N PRO A 67 -14.19 3.34 7.36
CA PRO A 67 -12.76 3.57 7.22
C PRO A 67 -12.46 4.50 6.05
N GLY A 68 -11.64 5.51 6.28
CA GLY A 68 -11.07 6.34 5.23
C GLY A 68 -9.70 5.83 4.73
N PRO A 69 -9.23 6.33 3.58
CA PRO A 69 -9.93 7.23 2.67
C PRO A 69 -10.89 6.48 1.70
N LYS A 70 -11.73 7.24 1.01
CA LYS A 70 -12.50 6.78 -0.16
C LYS A 70 -11.57 6.60 -1.37
N PRO A 71 -11.89 5.70 -2.31
CA PRO A 71 -11.08 5.55 -3.51
C PRO A 71 -11.18 6.83 -4.38
N ALA A 72 -10.03 7.39 -4.74
CA ALA A 72 -9.93 8.45 -5.74
C ALA A 72 -9.88 7.86 -7.16
N GLY A 73 -10.04 8.72 -8.17
CA GLY A 73 -9.95 8.33 -9.59
C GLY A 73 -11.24 8.49 -10.39
N LYS A 74 -12.26 9.18 -9.86
CA LYS A 74 -13.43 9.60 -10.66
C LYS A 74 -13.07 10.63 -11.71
N HIS A 75 -12.18 11.55 -11.35
CA HIS A 75 -11.70 12.61 -12.21
C HIS A 75 -10.20 12.43 -12.37
N VAL A 76 -9.79 11.78 -13.46
CA VAL A 76 -8.38 11.62 -13.82
C VAL A 76 -8.11 12.47 -15.04
N ARG A 77 -7.05 13.28 -14.98
CA ARG A 77 -6.55 14.06 -16.11
C ARG A 77 -5.07 13.77 -16.30
N PRO A 78 -4.59 13.64 -17.54
CA PRO A 78 -3.16 13.54 -17.81
C PRO A 78 -2.38 14.67 -17.12
N MET A 79 -1.16 14.38 -16.70
CA MET A 79 -0.25 15.37 -16.09
C MET A 79 -0.78 16.08 -14.84
N THR A 80 -1.78 15.50 -14.17
CA THR A 80 -2.36 16.05 -12.94
C THR A 80 -2.32 14.99 -11.84
N PRO A 81 -1.94 15.33 -10.59
CA PRO A 81 -2.02 14.40 -9.47
C PRO A 81 -3.46 13.90 -9.25
N LEU A 82 -3.59 12.67 -8.76
CA LEU A 82 -4.88 12.18 -8.25
C LEU A 82 -5.31 13.02 -7.03
N GLU A 83 -6.61 13.25 -6.92
CA GLU A 83 -7.23 14.00 -5.80
C GLU A 83 -7.11 13.28 -4.45
N GLY A 84 -6.69 12.01 -4.44
CA GLY A 84 -6.56 11.21 -3.23
C GLY A 84 -5.90 9.85 -3.46
N MET A 85 -6.09 8.93 -2.52
CA MET A 85 -5.54 7.57 -2.64
C MET A 85 -6.26 6.78 -3.73
N PRO A 86 -5.55 6.08 -4.63
CA PRO A 86 -6.18 5.25 -5.66
C PRO A 86 -6.88 4.02 -5.08
N LEU A 87 -6.60 3.67 -3.83
CA LEU A 87 -7.25 2.61 -3.08
C LEU A 87 -7.95 3.21 -1.86
N GLY A 88 -9.10 2.64 -1.51
CA GLY A 88 -9.89 3.08 -0.38
C GLY A 88 -11.08 2.16 -0.11
N PHE A 89 -11.99 2.63 0.75
CA PHE A 89 -13.23 1.95 1.09
C PHE A 89 -14.41 2.77 0.61
N VAL A 90 -15.31 2.14 -0.15
CA VAL A 90 -16.57 2.77 -0.56
C VAL A 90 -17.53 2.83 0.62
N CYS A 91 -18.21 3.97 0.77
CA CYS A 91 -19.24 4.18 1.79
C CYS A 91 -20.66 4.20 1.18
N GLY A 92 -20.76 4.31 -0.15
CA GLY A 92 -22.01 4.24 -0.89
C GLY A 92 -21.79 4.21 -2.41
N PRO A 93 -22.86 4.16 -3.20
CA PRO A 93 -22.80 4.17 -4.67
C PRO A 93 -22.03 5.36 -5.24
N ASP A 94 -22.12 6.52 -4.58
CA ASP A 94 -21.40 7.74 -4.98
C ASP A 94 -19.89 7.62 -4.79
N ASP A 95 -19.36 6.53 -4.26
CA ASP A 95 -17.91 6.30 -4.18
C ASP A 95 -17.40 5.32 -5.26
N LEU A 96 -18.30 4.79 -6.09
CA LEU A 96 -17.93 3.91 -7.21
C LEU A 96 -17.18 4.67 -8.30
N LEU A 97 -16.24 3.98 -8.95
CA LEU A 97 -15.43 4.49 -10.05
C LEU A 97 -16.02 4.01 -11.37
N VAL A 98 -17.17 4.61 -11.70
CA VAL A 98 -17.92 4.39 -12.93
C VAL A 98 -18.24 5.74 -13.59
N ASP A 99 -18.44 5.74 -14.90
CA ASP A 99 -18.90 6.90 -15.65
C ASP A 99 -20.42 7.15 -15.47
N GLU A 100 -20.95 8.16 -16.16
CA GLU A 100 -22.38 8.51 -16.11
C GLU A 100 -23.31 7.38 -16.59
N ALA A 101 -22.80 6.47 -17.44
CA ALA A 101 -23.53 5.31 -17.94
C ALA A 101 -23.37 4.07 -17.01
N GLY A 102 -22.55 4.17 -15.96
CA GLY A 102 -22.25 3.07 -15.05
C GLY A 102 -21.11 2.15 -15.51
N THR A 103 -20.38 2.52 -16.58
CA THR A 103 -19.22 1.76 -17.09
C THR A 103 -18.02 1.96 -16.18
N PRO A 104 -17.24 0.91 -15.85
CA PRO A 104 -16.03 1.06 -15.04
C PRO A 104 -15.01 2.03 -15.67
N THR A 105 -14.43 2.93 -14.87
CA THR A 105 -13.38 3.86 -15.35
C THR A 105 -11.96 3.33 -15.15
N ARG A 106 -11.80 2.27 -14.35
CA ARG A 106 -10.51 1.60 -14.14
C ARG A 106 -10.41 0.35 -14.99
N ILE A 107 -9.22 0.11 -15.55
CA ILE A 107 -8.93 -1.10 -16.32
C ILE A 107 -9.12 -2.38 -15.50
N ASP A 108 -8.86 -2.37 -14.19
CA ASP A 108 -9.08 -3.53 -13.32
C ASP A 108 -10.56 -3.72 -12.91
N LYS A 109 -11.43 -2.76 -13.25
CA LYS A 109 -12.85 -2.68 -12.86
C LYS A 109 -13.09 -2.66 -11.34
N ALA A 110 -12.07 -2.40 -10.53
CA ALA A 110 -12.25 -2.25 -9.09
C ALA A 110 -13.14 -1.03 -8.79
N TYR A 111 -13.97 -1.13 -7.75
CA TYR A 111 -14.93 -0.09 -7.35
C TYR A 111 -16.03 0.16 -8.40
N SER A 112 -16.34 -0.82 -9.23
CA SER A 112 -17.50 -0.79 -10.14
C SER A 112 -18.70 -1.52 -9.53
N TRP A 113 -19.82 -1.57 -10.26
CA TRP A 113 -20.97 -2.40 -9.89
C TRP A 113 -20.65 -3.90 -9.85
N GLU A 114 -19.64 -4.37 -10.59
CA GLU A 114 -19.18 -5.76 -10.56
C GLU A 114 -18.38 -6.07 -9.29
N ALA A 115 -17.57 -5.11 -8.84
CA ALA A 115 -16.66 -5.30 -7.70
C ALA A 115 -16.60 -4.05 -6.79
N PRO A 116 -17.71 -3.69 -6.13
CA PRO A 116 -17.82 -2.42 -5.40
C PRO A 116 -16.90 -2.36 -4.18
N LEU A 117 -16.59 -3.52 -3.58
CA LEU A 117 -15.81 -3.63 -2.34
C LEU A 117 -14.35 -4.04 -2.58
N ALA A 118 -13.81 -3.83 -3.79
CA ALA A 118 -12.44 -4.18 -4.16
C ALA A 118 -11.39 -3.23 -3.55
N ALA A 119 -11.28 -3.19 -2.22
CA ALA A 119 -10.45 -2.26 -1.46
C ALA A 119 -8.94 -2.31 -1.77
N HIS A 120 -8.47 -3.39 -2.43
CA HIS A 120 -7.08 -3.59 -2.84
C HIS A 120 -6.90 -3.61 -4.37
N GLY A 121 -7.89 -3.14 -5.13
CA GLY A 121 -7.91 -3.28 -6.57
C GLY A 121 -8.09 -4.75 -7.01
N LEU A 122 -8.15 -4.97 -8.31
CA LEU A 122 -8.27 -6.31 -8.91
C LEU A 122 -7.11 -6.57 -9.86
N MET A 123 -5.88 -6.48 -9.38
CA MET A 123 -4.68 -6.60 -10.23
C MET A 123 -4.75 -7.82 -11.17
N HIS A 124 -5.23 -8.98 -10.70
CA HIS A 124 -5.37 -10.20 -11.49
C HIS A 124 -6.25 -10.08 -12.76
N SER A 125 -7.11 -9.06 -12.88
CA SER A 125 -7.96 -8.84 -14.06
C SER A 125 -7.30 -7.97 -15.13
N VAL A 126 -6.24 -7.20 -14.79
CA VAL A 126 -5.70 -6.15 -15.67
C VAL A 126 -5.25 -6.67 -17.03
N ILE A 127 -4.51 -7.78 -17.09
CA ILE A 127 -4.03 -8.35 -18.37
C ILE A 127 -5.21 -8.79 -19.24
N ARG A 128 -6.19 -9.48 -18.65
CA ARG A 128 -7.40 -9.93 -19.37
C ARG A 128 -8.18 -8.74 -19.92
N ASN A 129 -8.37 -7.71 -19.10
CA ASN A 129 -9.14 -6.54 -19.46
C ASN A 129 -8.43 -5.69 -20.53
N ALA A 130 -7.10 -5.52 -20.42
CA ALA A 130 -6.28 -4.87 -21.44
C ALA A 130 -6.32 -5.62 -22.79
N TRP A 131 -6.18 -6.95 -22.76
CA TRP A 131 -6.30 -7.82 -23.93
C TRP A 131 -7.70 -7.76 -24.57
N ALA A 132 -8.75 -7.72 -23.75
CA ALA A 132 -10.13 -7.60 -24.22
C ALA A 132 -10.45 -6.20 -24.76
N GLY A 133 -9.76 -5.17 -24.25
CA GLY A 133 -10.12 -3.77 -24.48
C GLY A 133 -11.38 -3.36 -23.72
N ASP A 134 -11.60 -3.95 -22.55
CA ASP A 134 -12.80 -3.78 -21.72
C ASP A 134 -12.37 -3.37 -20.29
N PRO A 135 -12.69 -2.15 -19.82
CA PRO A 135 -13.60 -1.18 -20.43
C PRO A 135 -13.02 -0.34 -21.58
N TYR A 136 -11.70 -0.36 -21.78
CA TYR A 136 -11.03 0.36 -22.86
C TYR A 136 -9.68 -0.26 -23.21
N ARG A 137 -9.10 0.19 -24.33
CA ARG A 137 -7.74 -0.17 -24.75
C ARG A 137 -6.70 0.68 -24.01
N ILE A 138 -5.57 0.06 -23.71
CA ILE A 138 -4.36 0.75 -23.26
C ILE A 138 -3.31 0.68 -24.37
N ASP A 139 -2.42 1.65 -24.41
CA ASP A 139 -1.23 1.64 -25.28
C ASP A 139 -0.05 0.93 -24.61
N THR A 140 0.08 1.09 -23.29
CA THR A 140 1.22 0.63 -22.50
C THR A 140 0.77 -0.09 -21.24
N LEU A 141 1.30 -1.30 -21.03
CA LEU A 141 1.20 -2.04 -19.78
C LEU A 141 2.55 -2.00 -19.06
N MET A 142 2.57 -1.49 -17.82
CA MET A 142 3.77 -1.51 -16.98
C MET A 142 3.58 -2.47 -15.80
N MET A 143 4.51 -3.41 -15.66
CA MET A 143 4.55 -4.37 -14.56
C MET A 143 5.81 -4.16 -13.73
N TYR A 144 5.67 -4.26 -12.41
CA TYR A 144 6.78 -4.14 -11.47
C TYR A 144 6.68 -5.22 -10.39
N MET A 145 7.69 -6.08 -10.30
CA MET A 145 7.79 -7.18 -9.31
C MET A 145 6.49 -7.99 -9.16
N SER A 146 5.76 -8.18 -10.26
CA SER A 146 4.44 -8.81 -10.26
C SER A 146 4.37 -9.85 -11.36
N ASN A 147 4.70 -11.10 -11.01
CA ASN A 147 4.42 -12.22 -11.89
C ASN A 147 2.92 -12.57 -11.83
N MET A 148 2.11 -11.75 -12.50
CA MET A 148 0.67 -11.82 -12.46
C MET A 148 0.12 -13.17 -12.96
N ALA A 149 0.81 -13.78 -13.93
CA ALA A 149 0.47 -15.07 -14.50
C ALA A 149 0.47 -16.18 -13.44
N TRP A 150 1.52 -16.25 -12.63
CA TRP A 150 1.70 -17.29 -11.61
C TRP A 150 1.04 -16.95 -10.28
N ASN A 151 1.34 -15.76 -9.72
CA ASN A 151 1.05 -15.47 -8.31
C ASN A 151 -0.32 -14.81 -8.08
N SER A 152 -0.95 -14.28 -9.13
CA SER A 152 -2.17 -13.46 -9.02
C SER A 152 -3.36 -14.14 -9.70
N SER A 153 -3.24 -14.47 -10.99
CA SER A 153 -4.30 -15.15 -11.75
C SER A 153 -4.20 -16.67 -11.68
N MET A 154 -3.02 -17.22 -11.32
CA MET A 154 -2.73 -18.66 -11.33
C MET A 154 -3.10 -19.31 -12.68
N ASN A 155 -2.85 -18.58 -13.78
CA ASN A 155 -3.30 -18.94 -15.12
C ASN A 155 -2.23 -18.56 -16.15
N THR A 156 -1.09 -19.23 -16.07
CA THR A 156 0.09 -18.91 -16.89
C THR A 156 -0.17 -19.07 -18.38
N VAL A 157 -0.83 -20.16 -18.80
CA VAL A 157 -1.05 -20.48 -20.22
C VAL A 157 -1.89 -19.41 -20.91
N GLU A 158 -3.06 -19.06 -20.36
CA GLU A 158 -3.90 -18.04 -20.99
C GLU A 158 -3.29 -16.65 -20.85
N THR A 159 -2.58 -16.37 -19.75
CA THR A 159 -1.90 -15.08 -19.58
C THR A 159 -0.88 -14.85 -20.69
N ILE A 160 -0.03 -15.85 -20.97
CA ILE A 160 0.93 -15.79 -22.07
C ILE A 160 0.22 -15.66 -23.42
N ALA A 161 -0.84 -16.42 -23.65
CA ALA A 161 -1.62 -16.31 -24.88
C ALA A 161 -2.13 -14.88 -25.08
N MET A 162 -2.69 -14.25 -24.03
CA MET A 162 -3.19 -12.87 -24.08
C MET A 162 -2.08 -11.84 -24.34
N LEU A 163 -0.89 -12.01 -23.76
CA LEU A 163 0.26 -11.11 -23.98
C LEU A 163 0.80 -11.19 -25.42
N THR A 164 0.60 -12.33 -26.09
CA THR A 164 1.09 -12.55 -27.47
C THR A 164 0.02 -12.43 -28.55
N ASP A 165 -1.24 -12.23 -28.16
CA ASP A 165 -2.36 -12.23 -29.11
C ASP A 165 -2.35 -10.98 -29.98
N LYS A 166 -2.68 -11.18 -31.26
CA LYS A 166 -2.69 -10.14 -32.29
C LYS A 166 -4.08 -9.99 -32.87
N ASP A 167 -4.43 -8.78 -33.27
CA ASP A 167 -5.67 -8.53 -34.01
C ASP A 167 -5.51 -8.85 -35.51
N ALA A 168 -6.58 -8.62 -36.29
CA ALA A 168 -6.61 -8.89 -37.73
C ALA A 168 -5.61 -8.04 -38.54
N SER A 169 -5.10 -6.94 -37.98
CA SER A 169 -4.05 -6.12 -38.60
C SER A 169 -2.64 -6.65 -38.34
N GLY A 170 -2.50 -7.62 -37.44
CA GLY A 170 -1.20 -8.17 -37.00
C GLY A 170 -0.55 -7.38 -35.86
N ALA A 171 -1.21 -6.33 -35.34
CA ALA A 171 -0.79 -5.61 -34.15
C ALA A 171 -1.11 -6.41 -32.87
N TYR A 172 -0.25 -6.33 -31.86
CA TYR A 172 -0.52 -6.93 -30.56
C TYR A 172 -1.70 -6.21 -29.89
N LYS A 173 -2.59 -6.97 -29.25
CA LYS A 173 -3.75 -6.40 -28.54
C LYS A 173 -3.36 -5.58 -27.30
N ILE A 174 -2.18 -5.87 -26.73
CA ILE A 174 -1.49 -5.03 -25.75
C ILE A 174 -0.24 -4.49 -26.48
N PRO A 175 -0.22 -3.22 -26.88
CA PRO A 175 0.76 -2.75 -27.86
C PRO A 175 2.21 -2.65 -27.36
N PHE A 176 2.40 -2.29 -26.09
CA PHE A 176 3.72 -2.10 -25.50
C PHE A 176 3.76 -2.53 -24.04
N ILE A 177 4.75 -3.34 -23.67
CA ILE A 177 4.89 -3.89 -22.33
C ILE A 177 6.24 -3.48 -21.73
N ILE A 178 6.19 -2.79 -20.60
CA ILE A 178 7.34 -2.49 -19.74
C ILE A 178 7.31 -3.44 -18.55
N TYR A 179 8.43 -4.09 -18.25
CA TYR A 179 8.54 -4.93 -17.06
C TYR A 179 9.83 -4.64 -16.30
N SER A 180 9.69 -4.19 -15.04
CA SER A 180 10.79 -4.21 -14.08
C SER A 180 10.68 -5.39 -13.11
N ASP A 181 11.74 -6.20 -13.04
CA ASP A 181 11.86 -7.33 -12.11
C ASP A 181 13.33 -7.53 -11.72
N ALA A 182 13.54 -8.14 -10.56
CA ALA A 182 14.86 -8.57 -10.10
C ALA A 182 15.22 -9.96 -10.63
N TYR A 183 14.22 -10.73 -11.11
CA TYR A 183 14.38 -12.08 -11.61
C TYR A 183 13.74 -12.27 -12.98
N TYR A 184 14.31 -13.17 -13.77
CA TYR A 184 13.77 -13.54 -15.08
C TYR A 184 12.65 -14.58 -14.92
N SER A 185 11.40 -14.11 -14.83
CA SER A 185 10.21 -14.97 -14.79
C SER A 185 9.77 -15.42 -16.19
N GLU A 186 8.81 -16.33 -16.27
CA GLU A 186 8.21 -16.77 -17.53
C GLU A 186 7.44 -15.67 -18.27
N THR A 187 7.15 -14.55 -17.61
CA THR A 187 6.44 -13.40 -18.21
C THR A 187 7.39 -12.32 -18.77
N VAL A 188 8.64 -12.27 -18.29
CA VAL A 188 9.66 -11.32 -18.79
C VAL A 188 9.95 -11.42 -20.30
N PRO A 189 10.01 -12.63 -20.93
CA PRO A 189 10.25 -12.74 -22.37
C PRO A 189 9.24 -12.02 -23.27
N PHE A 190 8.08 -11.64 -22.74
CA PHE A 190 6.99 -11.00 -23.47
C PHE A 190 6.97 -9.47 -23.30
N ALA A 191 7.95 -8.89 -22.61
CA ALA A 191 8.09 -7.44 -22.49
C ALA A 191 8.88 -6.84 -23.67
N ASP A 192 8.48 -5.65 -24.10
CA ASP A 192 9.21 -4.87 -25.10
C ASP A 192 10.39 -4.11 -24.48
N LEU A 193 10.24 -3.70 -23.21
CA LEU A 193 11.28 -3.04 -22.42
C LEU A 193 11.40 -3.68 -21.04
N VAL A 194 12.58 -4.24 -20.75
CA VAL A 194 12.91 -4.74 -19.42
C VAL A 194 13.77 -3.71 -18.68
N LEU A 195 13.40 -3.38 -17.44
CA LEU A 195 14.16 -2.51 -16.54
C LEU A 195 14.69 -3.35 -15.36
N PRO A 196 15.95 -3.84 -15.43
CA PRO A 196 16.51 -4.74 -14.42
C PRO A 196 16.57 -4.10 -13.03
N ASP A 197 15.82 -4.66 -12.09
CA ASP A 197 15.76 -4.20 -10.70
C ASP A 197 16.84 -4.87 -9.85
N THR A 198 17.15 -4.25 -8.72
CA THR A 198 18.03 -4.83 -7.72
C THR A 198 17.28 -5.79 -6.80
N THR A 199 18.03 -6.67 -6.15
CA THR A 199 17.52 -7.46 -5.04
C THR A 199 17.35 -6.59 -3.79
N TYR A 200 16.68 -7.14 -2.79
CA TYR A 200 16.45 -6.43 -1.55
C TYR A 200 17.70 -6.19 -0.69
N LEU A 201 18.85 -6.78 -1.01
CA LEU A 201 20.09 -6.52 -0.27
C LEU A 201 20.87 -5.31 -0.80
N GLU A 202 20.43 -4.77 -1.94
CA GLU A 202 21.18 -3.83 -2.79
C GLU A 202 20.48 -2.46 -2.88
N ARG A 203 19.45 -2.19 -2.07
CA ARG A 203 18.64 -0.97 -2.21
C ARG A 203 18.10 -0.39 -0.91
N HIS A 204 17.76 0.89 -0.97
CA HIS A 204 16.93 1.55 0.01
C HIS A 204 15.46 1.18 -0.19
N ASP A 205 14.75 0.90 0.90
CA ASP A 205 13.32 0.66 0.92
C ASP A 205 12.74 1.16 2.26
N CYS A 206 11.45 1.44 2.33
CA CYS A 206 10.79 1.77 3.61
C CYS A 206 9.49 1.00 3.80
N ILE A 207 9.33 0.41 4.99
CA ILE A 207 8.13 -0.32 5.42
C ILE A 207 7.33 0.62 6.32
N SER A 208 6.56 1.49 5.66
CA SER A 208 5.91 2.65 6.28
C SER A 208 4.65 2.32 7.09
N LEU A 209 4.36 3.14 8.10
CA LEU A 209 3.04 3.20 8.75
C LEU A 209 1.90 3.54 7.77
N LEU A 210 2.20 4.24 6.67
CA LEU A 210 1.22 4.73 5.69
C LEU A 210 0.71 3.65 4.74
N ASP A 211 1.46 2.56 4.55
CA ASP A 211 1.08 1.44 3.70
C ASP A 211 0.77 0.19 4.54
N ARG A 212 1.82 -0.54 4.93
CA ARG A 212 1.72 -1.75 5.74
C ARG A 212 2.75 -1.70 6.85
N PRO A 213 2.40 -1.16 8.03
CA PRO A 213 3.32 -1.03 9.15
C PRO A 213 3.98 -2.37 9.48
N ILE A 214 5.24 -2.37 9.93
CA ILE A 214 5.65 -3.48 10.79
C ILE A 214 4.80 -3.40 12.07
N SER A 215 4.29 -4.53 12.53
CA SER A 215 3.45 -4.53 13.73
C SER A 215 4.14 -5.31 14.82
N HIS A 216 4.59 -4.58 15.84
CA HIS A 216 4.74 -5.15 17.16
C HIS A 216 3.35 -5.21 17.81
N ALA A 217 3.12 -6.18 18.69
CA ALA A 217 1.85 -6.27 19.39
C ALA A 217 1.61 -5.00 20.21
N ASP A 218 2.68 -4.43 20.77
CA ASP A 218 2.63 -3.37 21.78
C ASP A 218 3.02 -1.98 21.25
N GLY A 219 2.82 -1.71 19.96
CA GLY A 219 2.98 -0.36 19.43
C GLY A 219 3.19 -0.27 17.92
N PRO A 220 3.07 0.93 17.32
CA PRO A 220 3.42 1.12 15.92
C PRO A 220 4.92 0.99 15.71
N GLY A 221 5.29 0.65 14.48
CA GLY A 221 6.67 0.66 14.03
C GLY A 221 6.73 0.72 12.52
N ASP A 222 7.83 1.26 12.03
CA ASP A 222 8.23 1.22 10.64
C ASP A 222 9.71 0.86 10.55
N ALA A 223 10.14 0.52 9.35
CA ALA A 223 11.50 0.08 9.13
C ALA A 223 12.03 0.58 7.80
N ILE A 224 13.34 0.57 7.69
CA ILE A 224 14.02 0.71 6.42
C ILE A 224 14.68 -0.59 6.04
N ARG A 225 14.95 -0.67 4.76
CA ARG A 225 16.00 -1.50 4.20
C ARG A 225 17.03 -0.55 3.63
N TYR A 226 18.29 -0.90 3.79
CA TYR A 226 19.42 -0.17 3.23
C TYR A 226 20.38 -1.18 2.58
N PRO A 227 21.16 -0.76 1.58
CA PRO A 227 22.07 -1.66 0.87
C PRO A 227 23.14 -2.20 1.84
N VAL A 228 23.33 -3.51 1.80
CA VAL A 228 24.40 -4.22 2.52
C VAL A 228 25.40 -4.89 1.58
N VAL A 229 25.05 -4.94 0.28
CA VAL A 229 25.94 -5.34 -0.80
C VAL A 229 25.76 -4.38 -1.97
N GLU A 230 26.85 -4.10 -2.67
CA GLU A 230 26.82 -3.33 -3.92
C GLU A 230 26.51 -4.26 -5.09
N PRO A 231 25.66 -3.84 -6.06
CA PRO A 231 25.44 -4.62 -7.27
C PRO A 231 26.73 -4.80 -8.07
N ASP A 232 26.93 -6.02 -8.58
CA ASP A 232 28.01 -6.39 -9.52
C ASP A 232 27.53 -6.48 -10.98
N ARG A 233 26.31 -5.98 -11.24
CA ARG A 233 25.58 -6.08 -12.51
C ARG A 233 25.02 -4.71 -12.91
N ASP A 234 24.62 -4.57 -14.17
CA ASP A 234 23.92 -3.38 -14.67
C ASP A 234 22.43 -3.40 -14.28
N VAL A 235 22.19 -3.13 -12.99
CA VAL A 235 20.85 -3.10 -12.37
C VAL A 235 20.69 -1.80 -11.59
N ARG A 236 19.44 -1.32 -11.49
CA ARG A 236 19.13 -0.10 -10.73
C ARG A 236 17.91 -0.33 -9.85
N PRO A 237 17.91 0.13 -8.58
CA PRO A 237 16.74 0.05 -7.73
C PRO A 237 15.54 0.73 -8.39
N PHE A 238 14.47 -0.01 -8.62
CA PHE A 238 13.36 0.47 -9.42
C PHE A 238 12.66 1.69 -8.81
N GLN A 239 12.65 1.81 -7.49
CA GLN A 239 12.14 3.01 -6.81
C GLN A 239 12.88 4.27 -7.25
N SER A 240 14.23 4.23 -7.34
CA SER A 240 15.02 5.37 -7.84
C SER A 240 14.78 5.61 -9.34
N VAL A 241 14.57 4.55 -10.13
CA VAL A 241 14.18 4.66 -11.53
C VAL A 241 12.81 5.36 -11.67
N LEU A 242 11.84 5.05 -10.81
CA LEU A 242 10.52 5.71 -10.79
C LEU A 242 10.62 7.20 -10.45
N ILE A 243 11.45 7.58 -9.48
CA ILE A 243 11.73 8.98 -9.14
C ILE A 243 12.28 9.71 -10.38
N GLU A 244 13.28 9.12 -11.03
CA GLU A 244 13.91 9.69 -12.21
C GLU A 244 12.93 9.81 -13.39
N LEU A 245 12.12 8.77 -13.64
CA LEU A 245 11.07 8.82 -14.67
C LEU A 245 10.06 9.94 -14.38
N GLY A 246 9.67 10.12 -13.12
CA GLY A 246 8.80 11.22 -12.72
C GLY A 246 9.40 12.60 -13.04
N ALA A 247 10.70 12.78 -12.78
CA ALA A 247 11.41 14.01 -13.12
C ALA A 247 11.54 14.21 -14.64
N ARG A 248 11.91 13.16 -15.40
CA ARG A 248 12.05 13.19 -16.87
C ARG A 248 10.72 13.50 -17.57
N LEU A 249 9.61 13.03 -17.01
CA LEU A 249 8.26 13.32 -17.50
C LEU A 249 7.72 14.67 -16.99
N ALA A 250 8.49 15.41 -16.18
CA ALA A 250 8.06 16.64 -15.53
C ALA A 250 6.74 16.48 -14.74
N LEU A 251 6.56 15.34 -14.06
CA LEU A 251 5.37 15.10 -13.25
C LEU A 251 5.33 16.03 -12.03
N PRO A 252 4.16 16.62 -11.71
CA PRO A 252 4.00 17.44 -10.53
C PRO A 252 4.45 16.71 -9.26
N GLY A 253 5.28 17.37 -8.45
CA GLY A 253 5.86 16.81 -7.22
C GLY A 253 7.20 16.10 -7.40
N PHE A 254 7.67 15.87 -8.63
CA PHE A 254 9.00 15.30 -8.94
C PHE A 254 9.98 16.29 -9.56
N VAL A 255 9.53 17.51 -9.86
CA VAL A 255 10.38 18.62 -10.33
C VAL A 255 10.27 19.85 -9.42
N THR A 256 11.31 20.68 -9.41
CA THR A 256 11.30 22.02 -8.81
C THR A 256 10.56 23.01 -9.70
N ASP A 257 10.35 24.25 -9.23
CA ASP A 257 9.73 25.31 -10.02
C ASP A 257 10.58 25.68 -11.26
N GLU A 258 11.89 25.43 -11.20
CA GLU A 258 12.84 25.59 -12.29
C GLU A 258 12.86 24.38 -13.26
N GLY A 259 12.04 23.35 -13.00
CA GLY A 259 11.95 22.15 -13.84
C GLY A 259 13.06 21.12 -13.63
N THR A 260 13.89 21.28 -12.60
CA THR A 260 14.96 20.30 -12.27
C THR A 260 14.42 19.17 -11.41
N ALA A 261 15.08 18.00 -11.39
CA ALA A 261 14.67 16.86 -10.57
C ALA A 261 14.63 17.25 -9.08
N LYS A 262 13.50 17.01 -8.42
CA LYS A 262 13.30 17.37 -7.00
C LYS A 262 14.01 16.43 -6.03
N TYR A 263 14.12 15.15 -6.39
CA TYR A 263 14.79 14.13 -5.58
C TYR A 263 15.88 13.46 -6.41
N ARG A 264 17.04 13.22 -5.78
CA ARG A 264 18.17 12.56 -6.43
C ARG A 264 17.92 11.07 -6.65
N ASP A 265 17.37 10.40 -5.65
CA ASP A 265 17.15 8.95 -5.60
C ASP A 265 16.07 8.61 -4.56
N TYR A 266 15.80 7.32 -4.34
CA TYR A 266 14.80 6.91 -3.37
C TYR A 266 15.21 7.15 -1.90
N ALA A 267 16.50 7.16 -1.57
CA ALA A 267 16.96 7.45 -0.20
C ALA A 267 16.68 8.93 0.14
N ASP A 268 16.97 9.82 -0.80
CA ASP A 268 16.62 11.24 -0.72
C ASP A 268 15.09 11.45 -0.61
N TYR A 269 14.31 10.71 -1.41
CA TYR A 269 12.86 10.72 -1.32
C TYR A 269 12.35 10.28 0.07
N ILE A 270 12.91 9.21 0.67
CA ILE A 270 12.50 8.74 2.00
C ILE A 270 12.64 9.85 3.05
N VAL A 271 13.70 10.64 2.99
CA VAL A 271 13.99 11.71 3.97
C VAL A 271 13.11 12.94 3.72
N ASN A 272 13.08 13.40 2.47
CA ASN A 272 12.61 14.74 2.12
C ASN A 272 11.17 14.78 1.60
N HIS A 273 10.61 13.66 1.17
CA HIS A 273 9.22 13.64 0.74
C HIS A 273 8.28 13.84 1.94
N GLU A 274 7.29 14.70 1.75
CA GLU A 274 6.17 14.86 2.66
C GLU A 274 4.87 14.57 1.90
N ARG A 275 4.10 13.59 2.39
CA ARG A 275 2.77 13.26 1.87
C ARG A 275 1.77 14.36 2.23
N MET A 276 1.92 14.92 3.41
CA MET A 276 1.23 16.09 3.97
C MET A 276 2.25 16.82 4.87
N PRO A 277 2.04 18.11 5.20
CA PRO A 277 2.98 18.85 6.04
C PRO A 277 3.33 18.09 7.32
N GLY A 278 4.62 17.82 7.53
CA GLY A 278 5.15 17.07 8.66
C GLY A 278 5.04 15.54 8.59
N ILE A 279 4.46 14.96 7.54
CA ILE A 279 4.24 13.50 7.42
C ILE A 279 5.03 12.97 6.23
N GLY A 280 6.15 12.33 6.52
CA GLY A 280 6.98 11.62 5.53
C GLY A 280 6.70 10.12 5.46
N PRO A 281 7.47 9.38 4.64
CA PRO A 281 7.39 7.92 4.53
C PRO A 281 7.68 7.17 5.84
N LEU A 282 8.48 7.75 6.74
CA LEU A 282 8.89 7.16 8.01
C LEU A 282 8.49 8.07 9.18
N ALA A 283 8.08 7.49 10.30
CA ALA A 283 7.60 8.17 11.50
C ALA A 283 8.69 8.36 12.57
N GLY A 284 9.75 7.56 12.59
CA GLY A 284 10.83 7.65 13.56
C GLY A 284 11.77 8.84 13.30
N TRP A 285 12.20 9.51 14.37
CA TRP A 285 13.15 10.63 14.35
C TRP A 285 12.82 11.73 13.34
N ARG A 286 11.60 12.25 13.37
CA ARG A 286 11.18 13.45 12.63
C ARG A 286 11.65 14.73 13.33
N GLY A 287 11.52 15.87 12.64
CA GLY A 287 12.04 17.17 13.08
C GLY A 287 13.52 17.30 12.79
N LYS A 288 14.00 18.52 12.53
CA LYS A 288 15.40 18.78 12.11
C LYS A 288 16.47 18.22 13.06
N ASP A 289 16.14 18.06 14.35
CA ASP A 289 17.00 17.51 15.40
C ASP A 289 16.76 16.01 15.67
N GLY A 290 15.78 15.40 14.99
CA GLY A 290 15.32 14.03 15.19
C GLY A 290 14.59 13.78 16.51
N GLY A 291 14.09 14.82 17.18
CA GLY A 291 13.42 14.73 18.47
C GLY A 291 11.92 14.40 18.40
N SER A 292 11.31 14.48 17.21
CA SER A 292 9.87 14.23 17.02
C SER A 292 9.61 12.82 16.48
N THR A 293 8.37 12.34 16.62
CA THR A 293 7.91 11.06 16.06
C THR A 293 6.52 11.22 15.46
N GLY A 294 6.19 10.42 14.44
CA GLY A 294 4.93 10.50 13.69
C GLY A 294 4.87 11.72 12.78
N ARG A 295 4.94 12.92 13.36
CA ARG A 295 4.85 14.20 12.67
C ARG A 295 6.05 15.09 12.98
N GLY A 296 6.58 15.74 11.95
CA GLY A 296 7.64 16.73 12.05
C GLY A 296 8.34 16.95 10.70
N GLU A 297 9.05 18.07 10.62
CA GLU A 297 9.87 18.43 9.44
C GLU A 297 10.82 17.28 9.03
N PRO A 298 11.25 17.24 7.76
CA PRO A 298 12.32 16.34 7.32
C PRO A 298 13.56 16.43 8.22
N ASN A 299 14.12 15.28 8.57
CA ASN A 299 15.35 15.16 9.35
C ASN A 299 16.47 14.67 8.42
N PRO A 300 17.53 15.46 8.15
CA PRO A 300 18.62 15.04 7.28
C PRO A 300 19.33 13.76 7.76
N ASP A 301 19.32 13.50 9.07
CA ASP A 301 19.95 12.32 9.68
C ASP A 301 18.97 11.14 9.85
N GLN A 302 17.74 11.22 9.33
CA GLN A 302 16.69 10.22 9.60
C GLN A 302 17.16 8.81 9.23
N LEU A 303 17.65 8.62 8.00
CA LEU A 303 18.13 7.31 7.53
C LEU A 303 19.26 6.77 8.40
N GLN A 304 20.24 7.61 8.76
CA GLN A 304 21.36 7.19 9.59
C GLN A 304 20.87 6.74 10.98
N ARG A 305 19.91 7.46 11.58
CA ARG A 305 19.32 7.07 12.87
C ARG A 305 18.60 5.74 12.81
N TYR A 306 17.90 5.44 11.71
CA TYR A 306 17.35 4.11 11.51
C TYR A 306 18.46 3.05 11.42
N ILE A 307 19.53 3.29 10.64
CA ILE A 307 20.66 2.37 10.52
C ILE A 307 21.29 2.09 11.89
N ASP A 308 21.59 3.14 12.65
CA ASP A 308 22.17 3.06 13.99
C ASP A 308 21.25 2.31 14.97
N ASN A 309 19.93 2.37 14.75
CA ASN A 309 18.92 1.64 15.52
C ASN A 309 18.55 0.26 14.91
N GLY A 310 19.40 -0.31 14.06
CA GLY A 310 19.20 -1.66 13.52
C GLY A 310 18.17 -1.76 12.38
N GLY A 311 17.86 -0.65 11.72
CA GLY A 311 17.00 -0.57 10.55
C GLY A 311 15.50 -0.44 10.86
N PHE A 312 15.10 -0.25 12.12
CA PHE A 312 13.68 -0.10 12.47
C PHE A 312 13.46 0.93 13.58
N TRP A 313 12.23 1.42 13.68
CA TRP A 313 11.74 2.26 14.75
C TRP A 313 10.50 1.61 15.37
N HIS A 314 10.36 1.77 16.68
CA HIS A 314 9.20 1.29 17.42
C HIS A 314 8.84 2.30 18.52
N GLN A 315 7.54 2.51 18.71
CA GLN A 315 7.02 3.25 19.84
C GLN A 315 6.22 2.31 20.74
N ASP A 316 6.72 2.06 21.94
CA ASP A 316 6.00 1.26 22.93
C ASP A 316 4.72 1.97 23.40
N PHE A 317 3.67 1.17 23.55
CA PHE A 317 2.47 1.55 24.27
C PHE A 317 2.72 1.59 25.77
N SER A 318 2.13 2.59 26.44
CA SER A 318 1.93 2.52 27.88
C SER A 318 1.01 1.35 28.23
N THR A 319 1.09 0.87 29.47
CA THR A 319 0.32 -0.29 29.93
C THR A 319 -1.19 -0.13 29.71
N ASP A 320 -1.72 1.08 29.88
CA ASP A 320 -3.12 1.40 29.69
C ASP A 320 -3.53 1.55 28.22
N GLN A 321 -2.61 1.62 27.25
CA GLN A 321 -2.93 1.75 25.81
C GLN A 321 -3.11 0.41 25.08
N ARG A 322 -2.76 -0.71 25.71
CA ARG A 322 -2.60 -2.01 25.01
C ARG A 322 -3.89 -2.64 24.50
N TYR A 323 -5.04 -2.29 25.05
CA TYR A 323 -6.33 -2.93 24.76
C TYR A 323 -7.49 -1.92 24.77
N TYR A 324 -8.65 -2.39 24.30
CA TYR A 324 -9.85 -1.58 24.12
C TYR A 324 -9.62 -0.31 23.30
N LYS A 325 -8.73 -0.34 22.30
CA LYS A 325 -8.31 0.82 21.50
C LYS A 325 -9.50 1.57 20.87
N MET A 326 -10.61 0.88 20.60
CA MET A 326 -11.86 1.48 20.09
C MET A 326 -12.51 2.48 21.04
N GLY A 327 -12.21 2.43 22.34
CA GLY A 327 -12.83 3.28 23.34
C GLY A 327 -11.89 3.70 24.46
N ASN A 328 -10.59 3.46 24.33
CA ASN A 328 -9.59 3.78 25.34
C ASN A 328 -9.03 5.17 25.08
N ARG A 329 -9.27 6.11 26.00
CA ARG A 329 -8.89 7.51 25.82
C ARG A 329 -7.39 7.71 25.65
N SER A 330 -6.58 7.07 26.50
CA SER A 330 -5.12 7.17 26.43
C SER A 330 -4.57 6.69 25.08
N TYR A 331 -5.18 5.64 24.53
CA TYR A 331 -4.84 5.16 23.19
C TYR A 331 -5.29 6.12 22.08
N LEU A 332 -6.52 6.61 22.16
CA LEU A 332 -7.08 7.49 21.12
C LEU A 332 -6.32 8.82 21.07
N ASP A 333 -5.94 9.39 22.22
CA ASP A 333 -5.12 10.60 22.31
C ASP A 333 -3.73 10.35 21.68
N PHE A 334 -3.11 9.20 21.95
CA PHE A 334 -1.86 8.77 21.31
C PHE A 334 -2.00 8.61 19.78
N ALA A 335 -3.05 7.92 19.33
CA ALA A 335 -3.27 7.64 17.91
C ALA A 335 -3.46 8.91 17.06
N VAL A 336 -3.98 9.99 17.65
CA VAL A 336 -4.12 11.30 16.98
C VAL A 336 -2.78 12.01 16.79
N GLN A 337 -1.80 11.75 17.68
CA GLN A 337 -0.46 12.34 17.59
C GLN A 337 0.41 11.63 16.54
N MET A 338 0.16 10.33 16.34
CA MET A 338 0.81 9.52 15.30
C MET A 338 0.32 9.83 13.89
#